data_AF-A0A0H4CW58-F1
#
_entry.id   AF-A0A0H4CW58-F1
#
_cell.length_a   1.000
_cell.length_b   1.000
_cell.length_c   1.000
_cell.angle_alpha   90.00
_cell.angle_beta   90.00
_cell.angle_gamma   90.00
#
_symmetry.space_group_name_H-M   'P 1'
#
loop_
_entity.id
_entity.type
_entity.pdbx_description
1 polymer ?
#
loop_
_entity_poly.entity_id
_entity_poly.type
_entity_poly.pdbx_seq_one_letter_code
_entity_poly.pdbx_strand_id
1 'polypeptide(L)'
;HARARGATVYCEISGYATFGNAYHMTGLTPEGLEMAHAIRVALDHARVDSSTIDYVNAHGSGTKQNDRHETAAVKRSLGDHAYRVPMSSIKSMVGHSLGAIGAIELVACVLAMDRQVVPPTANYETPDPECDLDYVPRTARARKLRRVLSVGRGF
;
A
#
# COMPACT_ATOMS: atom_id res chain seq x y z
N HIS A 1 9.83 -8.23 25.41
CA HIS A 1 11.18 -8.69 25.00
C HIS A 1 12.03 -7.63 24.30
N ALA A 2 11.60 -6.99 23.19
CA ALA A 2 12.43 -6.02 22.45
C ALA A 2 12.94 -4.83 23.30
N ARG A 3 12.06 -4.18 24.07
CA ARG A 3 12.45 -3.07 24.96
C ARG A 3 13.39 -3.51 26.09
N ALA A 4 13.12 -4.67 26.70
CA ALA A 4 13.91 -5.20 27.81
C ALA A 4 15.36 -5.51 27.42
N ARG A 5 15.62 -5.86 26.14
CA ARG A 5 16.97 -6.10 25.61
C ARG A 5 17.63 -4.89 24.95
N GLY A 6 17.02 -3.69 25.06
CA GLY A 6 17.56 -2.46 24.47
C GLY A 6 17.62 -2.46 22.94
N ALA A 7 16.74 -3.21 22.26
CA ALA A 7 16.73 -3.28 20.81
C ALA A 7 16.20 -2.00 20.17
N THR A 8 16.80 -1.58 19.05
CA THR A 8 16.20 -0.58 18.17
C THR A 8 14.87 -1.09 17.62
N VAL A 9 13.81 -0.32 17.80
CA VAL A 9 12.46 -0.62 17.28
C VAL A 9 12.21 0.32 16.11
N TYR A 10 12.19 -0.23 14.90
CA TYR A 10 11.92 0.55 13.69
C TYR A 10 10.44 0.89 13.52
N CYS A 11 9.56 -0.09 13.75
CA CYS A 11 8.12 0.09 13.69
C CYS A 11 7.39 -0.98 14.51
N GLU A 12 6.06 -0.85 14.56
CA GLU A 12 5.15 -1.86 15.07
C GLU A 12 4.24 -2.31 13.92
N ILE A 13 4.03 -3.62 13.77
CA ILE A 13 2.99 -4.16 12.90
C ILE A 13 1.71 -4.19 13.73
N SER A 14 0.87 -3.16 13.57
CA SER A 14 -0.30 -2.94 14.43
C SER A 14 -1.57 -3.65 13.96
N GLY A 15 -1.64 -4.05 12.68
CA GLY A 15 -2.80 -4.74 12.13
C GLY A 15 -2.47 -5.54 10.87
N TYR A 16 -3.28 -6.57 10.63
CA TYR A 16 -3.18 -7.46 9.47
C TYR A 16 -4.56 -8.05 9.17
N ALA A 17 -4.85 -8.24 7.89
CA ALA A 17 -6.01 -8.97 7.41
C ALA A 17 -5.74 -9.54 6.01
N THR A 18 -6.46 -10.62 5.67
CA THR A 18 -6.42 -11.23 4.34
C THR A 18 -7.80 -11.78 3.99
N PHE A 19 -8.19 -11.65 2.72
CA PHE A 19 -9.50 -12.08 2.20
C PHE A 19 -9.34 -12.66 0.80
N GLY A 20 -10.17 -13.65 0.48
CA GLY A 20 -10.27 -14.20 -0.87
C GLY A 20 -11.33 -13.46 -1.68
N ASN A 21 -11.09 -13.30 -2.98
CA ASN A 21 -12.04 -12.63 -3.88
C ASN A 21 -13.22 -13.53 -4.29
N ALA A 22 -13.08 -14.86 -4.17
CA ALA A 22 -14.05 -15.87 -4.62
C ALA A 22 -14.61 -15.64 -6.04
N TYR A 23 -13.79 -15.03 -6.93
CA TYR A 23 -14.21 -14.57 -8.25
C TYR A 23 -13.52 -15.33 -9.37
N HIS A 24 -12.18 -15.25 -9.44
CA HIS A 24 -11.38 -15.89 -10.47
C HIS A 24 -9.95 -16.09 -9.98
N MET A 25 -9.26 -17.15 -10.44
CA MET A 25 -7.89 -17.48 -10.04
C MET A 25 -6.89 -16.36 -10.34
N THR A 26 -7.07 -15.63 -11.45
CA THR A 26 -6.14 -14.57 -11.87
C THR A 26 -6.82 -13.22 -12.08
N GLY A 27 -8.15 -13.23 -12.26
CA GLY A 27 -8.95 -12.08 -12.65
C GLY A 27 -9.31 -11.25 -11.43
N LEU A 28 -9.54 -9.97 -11.67
CA LEU A 28 -9.97 -9.03 -10.64
C LEU A 28 -11.24 -8.30 -11.08
N THR A 29 -12.11 -8.05 -10.12
CA THR A 29 -13.24 -7.14 -10.29
C THR A 29 -12.73 -5.70 -10.28
N PRO A 30 -13.31 -4.78 -11.04
CA PRO A 30 -12.91 -3.38 -11.00
C PRO A 30 -13.24 -2.68 -9.67
N GLU A 31 -14.19 -3.20 -8.88
CA GLU A 31 -14.70 -2.55 -7.67
C GLU A 31 -13.79 -2.68 -6.44
N GLY A 32 -12.88 -3.66 -6.41
CA GLY A 32 -11.92 -3.81 -5.31
C GLY A 32 -12.54 -4.17 -3.94
N LEU A 33 -13.69 -4.85 -3.91
CA LEU A 33 -14.50 -4.98 -2.69
C LEU A 33 -13.81 -5.75 -1.56
N GLU A 34 -13.18 -6.87 -1.90
CA GLU A 34 -12.46 -7.75 -0.98
C GLU A 34 -11.19 -7.08 -0.46
N MET A 35 -10.44 -6.39 -1.33
CA MET A 35 -9.26 -5.65 -0.92
C MET A 35 -9.66 -4.47 -0.03
N ALA A 36 -10.75 -3.78 -0.36
CA ALA A 36 -11.27 -2.72 0.47
C ALA A 36 -11.70 -3.23 1.85
N HIS A 37 -12.30 -4.43 1.88
CA HIS A 37 -12.64 -5.09 3.14
C HIS A 37 -11.39 -5.46 3.95
N ALA A 38 -10.36 -6.02 3.30
CA ALA A 38 -9.08 -6.33 3.92
C ALA A 38 -8.43 -5.09 4.55
N ILE A 39 -8.42 -3.96 3.82
CA ILE A 39 -7.89 -2.69 4.34
C ILE A 39 -8.69 -2.27 5.58
N ARG A 40 -10.03 -2.23 5.53
CA ARG A 40 -10.86 -1.82 6.67
C ARG A 40 -10.65 -2.70 7.90
N VAL A 41 -10.57 -4.03 7.72
CA VAL A 41 -10.36 -4.97 8.83
C VAL A 41 -8.95 -4.85 9.41
N ALA A 42 -7.93 -4.62 8.58
CA ALA A 42 -6.57 -4.37 9.07
C ALA A 42 -6.48 -3.07 9.88
N LEU A 43 -7.18 -2.00 9.45
CA LEU A 43 -7.26 -0.73 10.18
C LEU A 43 -8.03 -0.87 11.50
N ASP A 44 -9.13 -1.62 11.51
CA ASP A 44 -9.92 -1.92 12.71
C ASP A 44 -9.10 -2.75 13.73
N HIS A 45 -8.39 -3.78 13.25
CA HIS A 45 -7.45 -4.56 14.07
C HIS A 45 -6.38 -3.65 14.69
N ALA A 46 -5.84 -2.70 13.92
CA ALA A 46 -4.88 -1.71 14.41
C ALA A 46 -5.50 -0.62 15.29
N ARG A 47 -6.83 -0.52 15.37
CA ARG A 47 -7.58 0.59 16.00
C ARG A 47 -7.14 1.96 15.47
N VAL A 48 -6.96 2.05 14.16
CA VAL A 48 -6.46 3.23 13.46
C VAL A 48 -7.56 3.80 12.57
N ASP A 49 -7.79 5.11 12.69
CA ASP A 49 -8.65 5.83 11.75
C ASP A 49 -7.98 5.98 10.37
N SER A 50 -8.74 5.72 9.31
CA SER A 50 -8.27 5.73 7.93
C SER A 50 -7.72 7.10 7.50
N SER A 51 -8.23 8.20 8.07
CA SER A 51 -7.78 9.57 7.79
C SER A 51 -6.37 9.86 8.33
N THR A 52 -5.81 8.94 9.12
CA THR A 52 -4.49 9.10 9.74
C THR A 52 -3.38 8.32 9.05
N ILE A 53 -3.69 7.64 7.94
CA ILE A 53 -2.68 6.98 7.11
C ILE A 53 -1.85 8.03 6.38
N ASP A 54 -0.53 7.95 6.53
CA ASP A 54 0.39 8.93 5.99
C ASP A 54 0.96 8.52 4.62
N TYR A 55 0.96 7.22 4.31
CA TYR A 55 1.46 6.64 3.06
C TYR A 55 0.82 5.28 2.77
N VAL A 56 0.52 5.01 1.51
CA VAL A 56 0.07 3.70 1.01
C VAL A 56 1.14 3.08 0.11
N ASN A 57 1.74 1.97 0.56
CA ASN A 57 2.52 1.11 -0.31
C ASN A 57 1.57 0.18 -1.08
N ALA A 58 1.44 0.46 -2.37
CA ALA A 58 0.60 -0.27 -3.30
C ALA A 58 1.20 -1.63 -3.65
N HIS A 59 0.36 -2.59 -4.01
CA HIS A 59 0.76 -3.76 -4.76
C HIS A 59 1.27 -3.35 -6.14
N GLY A 60 0.55 -2.48 -6.86
CA GLY A 60 0.97 -1.85 -8.12
C GLY A 60 1.77 -2.76 -9.06
N SER A 61 1.14 -3.84 -9.55
CA SER A 61 1.76 -4.84 -10.43
C SER A 61 2.10 -4.29 -11.82
N GLY A 62 1.53 -3.15 -12.22
CA GLY A 62 1.63 -2.60 -13.57
C GLY A 62 0.61 -3.20 -14.55
N THR A 63 -0.24 -4.14 -14.11
CA THR A 63 -1.33 -4.66 -14.94
C THR A 63 -2.55 -3.76 -14.83
N LYS A 64 -3.19 -3.45 -15.96
CA LYS A 64 -4.38 -2.57 -16.01
C LYS A 64 -5.45 -2.98 -15.00
N GLN A 65 -5.78 -4.28 -14.96
CA GLN A 65 -6.80 -4.80 -14.04
C GLN A 65 -6.46 -4.55 -12.57
N ASN A 66 -5.19 -4.73 -12.18
CA ASN A 66 -4.77 -4.64 -10.79
C ASN A 66 -4.73 -3.20 -10.32
N ASP A 67 -4.11 -2.32 -11.10
CA ASP A 67 -3.84 -0.96 -10.65
C ASP A 67 -5.16 -0.17 -10.52
N ARG A 68 -6.16 -0.50 -11.35
CA ARG A 68 -7.53 0.01 -11.26
C ARG A 68 -8.29 -0.58 -10.07
N HIS A 69 -8.24 -1.91 -9.91
CA HIS A 69 -8.85 -2.61 -8.77
C HIS A 69 -8.35 -2.05 -7.43
N GLU A 70 -7.04 -1.87 -7.31
CA GLU A 70 -6.39 -1.37 -6.10
C GLU A 70 -6.74 0.10 -5.85
N THR A 71 -6.77 0.93 -6.89
CA THR A 71 -7.22 2.31 -6.79
C THR A 71 -8.65 2.40 -6.27
N ALA A 72 -9.57 1.60 -6.81
CA ALA A 72 -10.95 1.53 -6.34
C ALA A 72 -11.04 1.06 -4.87
N ALA A 73 -10.24 0.05 -4.51
CA ALA A 73 -10.21 -0.48 -3.14
C ALA A 73 -9.72 0.56 -2.12
N VAL A 74 -8.65 1.30 -2.44
CA VAL A 74 -8.09 2.34 -1.58
C VAL A 74 -9.10 3.49 -1.41
N LYS A 75 -9.72 3.96 -2.49
CA LYS A 75 -10.80 4.98 -2.43
C LYS A 75 -11.94 4.54 -1.52
N ARG A 76 -12.41 3.30 -1.69
CA ARG A 76 -13.51 2.76 -0.88
C ARG A 76 -13.16 2.62 0.60
N SER A 77 -11.88 2.44 0.92
CA SER A 77 -11.42 2.20 2.29
C SER A 77 -11.03 3.45 3.04
N LEU A 78 -10.44 4.42 2.35
CA LEU A 78 -9.96 5.67 2.94
C LEU A 78 -10.88 6.86 2.66
N GLY A 79 -11.90 6.69 1.82
CA GLY A 79 -12.81 7.78 1.42
C GLY A 79 -12.06 8.93 0.78
N ASP A 80 -12.46 10.16 1.11
CA ASP A 80 -11.81 11.39 0.62
C ASP A 80 -10.30 11.46 0.95
N HIS A 81 -9.86 10.74 1.98
CA HIS A 81 -8.44 10.72 2.35
C HIS A 81 -7.57 10.01 1.32
N ALA A 82 -8.14 9.11 0.52
CA ALA A 82 -7.42 8.45 -0.58
C ALA A 82 -6.77 9.45 -1.55
N TYR A 83 -7.43 10.59 -1.78
CA TYR A 83 -6.93 11.64 -2.69
C TYR A 83 -5.84 12.54 -2.08
N ARG A 84 -5.59 12.44 -0.77
CA ARG A 84 -4.61 13.28 -0.04
C ARG A 84 -3.39 12.49 0.44
N VAL A 85 -3.53 11.16 0.53
CA VAL A 85 -2.46 10.27 0.95
C VAL A 85 -1.63 9.88 -0.27
N PRO A 86 -0.29 10.01 -0.23
CA PRO A 86 0.57 9.53 -1.30
C PRO A 86 0.53 8.01 -1.32
N MET A 87 0.49 7.48 -2.52
CA MET A 87 0.53 6.05 -2.80
C MET A 87 1.70 5.77 -3.73
N SER A 88 2.40 4.66 -3.61
CA SER A 88 3.45 4.33 -4.58
C SER A 88 3.66 2.82 -4.69
N SER A 89 4.27 2.37 -5.80
CA SER A 89 4.68 0.99 -5.99
C SER A 89 6.18 0.89 -6.22
N ILE A 90 6.88 0.19 -5.32
CA ILE A 90 8.31 -0.07 -5.49
C ILE A 90 8.59 -1.08 -6.61
N LYS A 91 7.58 -1.84 -7.07
CA LYS A 91 7.72 -2.76 -8.22
C LYS A 91 8.12 -2.02 -9.50
N SER A 92 7.86 -0.70 -9.57
CA SER A 92 8.36 0.17 -10.63
C SER A 92 9.89 0.21 -10.76
N MET A 93 10.61 -0.18 -9.70
CA MET A 93 12.08 -0.19 -9.63
C MET A 93 12.65 -1.60 -9.48
N VAL A 94 12.03 -2.45 -8.64
CA VAL A 94 12.56 -3.78 -8.30
C VAL A 94 11.83 -4.95 -8.97
N GLY A 95 10.80 -4.65 -9.77
CA GLY A 95 9.98 -5.66 -10.43
C GLY A 95 9.08 -6.45 -9.47
N HIS A 96 8.46 -7.52 -9.99
CA HIS A 96 7.54 -8.36 -9.22
C HIS A 96 8.16 -9.72 -8.89
N SER A 97 8.68 -9.87 -7.68
CA SER A 97 9.31 -11.10 -7.17
C SER A 97 8.33 -12.10 -6.54
N LEU A 98 7.07 -12.12 -6.99
CA LEU A 98 6.02 -13.02 -6.52
C LEU A 98 5.91 -13.06 -4.98
N GLY A 99 5.98 -14.22 -4.35
CA GLY A 99 5.86 -14.38 -2.90
C GLY A 99 6.91 -13.61 -2.08
N ALA A 100 8.05 -13.25 -2.68
CA ALA A 100 9.07 -12.45 -1.99
C ALA A 100 8.72 -10.96 -1.91
N ILE A 101 7.86 -10.45 -2.80
CA ILE A 101 7.68 -9.00 -2.93
C ILE A 101 7.07 -8.38 -1.67
N GLY A 102 6.18 -9.09 -0.98
CA GLY A 102 5.55 -8.59 0.24
C GLY A 102 6.57 -8.33 1.36
N ALA A 103 7.63 -9.14 1.46
CA ALA A 103 8.70 -8.92 2.42
C ALA A 103 9.57 -7.71 2.05
N ILE A 104 9.90 -7.56 0.75
CA ILE A 104 10.68 -6.41 0.24
C ILE A 104 9.90 -5.11 0.47
N GLU A 105 8.61 -5.13 0.18
CA GLU A 105 7.68 -4.01 0.39
C GLU A 105 7.55 -3.63 1.85
N LEU A 106 7.45 -4.62 2.75
CA LEU A 106 7.41 -4.36 4.18
C LEU A 106 8.70 -3.68 4.65
N VAL A 107 9.88 -4.17 4.22
CA VAL A 107 11.16 -3.51 4.55
C VAL A 107 11.23 -2.10 3.97
N ALA A 108 10.72 -1.87 2.75
CA ALA A 108 10.64 -0.53 2.17
C ALA A 108 9.73 0.40 2.99
N CYS A 109 8.58 -0.09 3.48
CA CYS A 109 7.70 0.67 4.38
C CYS A 109 8.41 1.04 5.69
N VAL A 110 9.13 0.09 6.29
CA VAL A 110 9.92 0.31 7.50
C VAL A 110 10.98 1.39 7.26
N LEU A 111 11.71 1.32 6.15
CA LEU A 111 12.72 2.31 5.79
C LEU A 111 12.11 3.67 5.43
N ALA A 112 10.92 3.70 4.82
CA ALA A 112 10.19 4.93 4.56
C ALA A 112 9.82 5.63 5.88
N MET A 113 9.38 4.87 6.88
CA MET A 113 9.11 5.38 8.23
C MET A 113 10.39 5.79 8.96
N ASP A 114 11.46 5.02 8.88
CA ASP A 114 12.74 5.38 9.51
C ASP A 114 13.32 6.67 8.92
N ARG A 115 13.28 6.81 7.59
CA ARG A 115 13.91 7.92 6.86
C ARG A 115 12.97 9.09 6.57
N GLN A 116 11.68 8.96 6.88
CA GLN A 116 10.64 9.96 6.62
C GLN A 116 10.58 10.40 5.15
N VAL A 117 10.68 9.43 4.23
CA VAL A 117 10.65 9.63 2.78
C VAL A 117 9.74 8.59 2.14
N VAL A 118 8.81 9.05 1.30
CA VAL A 118 7.96 8.19 0.45
C VAL A 118 8.74 7.83 -0.82
N PRO A 119 8.90 6.53 -1.14
CA PRO A 119 9.53 6.11 -2.39
C PRO A 119 8.64 6.52 -3.59
N PRO A 120 9.24 6.82 -4.75
CA PRO A 120 8.48 7.17 -5.94
C PRO A 120 7.95 5.92 -6.66
N THR A 121 6.90 6.12 -7.46
CA THR A 121 6.60 5.22 -8.57
C THR A 121 7.42 5.67 -9.77
N ALA A 122 8.46 4.89 -10.12
CA ALA A 122 9.29 5.15 -11.29
C ALA A 122 8.48 4.96 -12.59
N ASN A 123 8.98 5.54 -13.69
CA ASN A 123 8.41 5.41 -15.04
C ASN A 123 6.95 5.88 -15.22
N TYR A 124 6.39 6.60 -14.25
CA TYR A 124 5.05 7.19 -14.37
C TYR A 124 5.10 8.43 -15.27
N GLU A 125 4.65 8.28 -16.52
CA GLU A 125 4.68 9.33 -17.55
C GLU A 125 3.29 9.80 -17.98
N THR A 126 2.38 8.86 -18.25
CA THR A 126 1.04 9.15 -18.76
C THR A 126 -0.01 8.75 -17.71
N PRO A 127 -0.76 9.70 -17.14
CA PRO A 127 -1.84 9.38 -16.21
C PRO A 127 -2.95 8.55 -16.86
N ASP A 128 -3.48 7.56 -16.13
CA ASP A 128 -4.70 6.83 -16.50
C ASP A 128 -5.89 7.48 -15.76
N PRO A 129 -6.98 7.90 -16.43
CA PRO A 129 -8.15 8.47 -15.75
C PRO A 129 -8.80 7.57 -14.69
N GLU A 130 -8.62 6.25 -14.78
CA GLU A 130 -9.12 5.29 -13.77
C GLU A 130 -8.16 5.14 -12.58
N CYS A 131 -6.93 5.63 -12.72
CA CYS A 131 -5.89 5.70 -11.69
C CYS A 131 -5.56 7.17 -11.42
N ASP A 132 -6.42 7.85 -10.67
CA ASP A 132 -6.46 9.30 -10.43
C ASP A 132 -5.96 9.71 -9.02
N LEU A 133 -5.27 8.81 -8.31
CA LEU A 133 -4.65 9.12 -7.01
C LEU A 133 -3.23 9.71 -7.17
N ASP A 134 -2.64 10.18 -6.07
CA ASP A 134 -1.25 10.65 -6.06
C ASP A 134 -0.27 9.47 -5.95
N TYR A 135 0.23 8.99 -7.10
CA TYR A 135 1.16 7.86 -7.17
C TYR A 135 2.64 8.21 -6.94
N VAL A 136 2.95 9.44 -6.49
CA VAL A 136 4.33 9.92 -6.24
C VAL A 136 5.24 9.68 -7.47
N PRO A 137 4.96 10.33 -8.61
CA PRO A 137 5.64 10.01 -9.86
C PRO A 137 7.12 10.45 -9.84
N ARG A 138 8.01 9.52 -10.18
CA ARG A 138 9.45 9.69 -10.49
C ARG A 138 10.36 10.17 -9.36
N THR A 139 9.95 11.14 -8.55
CA THR A 139 10.79 11.76 -7.52
C THR A 139 10.28 11.43 -6.12
N ALA A 140 11.18 10.92 -5.28
CA ALA A 140 10.87 10.62 -3.88
C ALA A 140 10.40 11.89 -3.14
N ARG A 141 9.53 11.73 -2.15
CA ARG A 141 8.93 12.86 -1.43
C ARG A 141 9.20 12.76 0.07
N ALA A 142 9.85 13.77 0.64
CA ALA A 142 9.96 13.88 2.09
C ALA A 142 8.57 14.08 2.71
N ARG A 143 8.23 13.27 3.71
CA ARG A 143 6.94 13.34 4.41
C ARG A 143 7.08 12.73 5.80
N LYS A 144 6.44 13.35 6.79
CA LYS A 144 6.37 12.75 8.12
C LYS A 144 5.48 11.51 8.08
N LEU A 145 6.04 10.32 8.31
CA LEU A 145 5.33 9.05 8.26
C LEU A 145 5.24 8.45 9.66
N ARG A 146 4.01 8.28 10.16
CA ARG A 146 3.71 7.60 11.43
C ARG A 146 2.90 6.33 11.20
N ARG A 147 2.04 6.31 10.17
CA ARG A 147 1.22 5.16 9.81
C ARG A 147 1.30 4.89 8.32
N VAL A 148 1.74 3.69 7.98
CA VAL A 148 1.86 3.22 6.60
C VAL A 148 0.93 2.03 6.41
N LEU A 149 0.16 2.06 5.32
CA LEU A 149 -0.65 0.94 4.87
C LEU A 149 0.10 0.24 3.73
N SER A 150 0.34 -1.07 3.83
CA SER A 150 0.84 -1.87 2.70
C SER A 150 -0.24 -2.84 2.26
N VAL A 151 -0.52 -2.86 0.96
CA VAL A 151 -1.52 -3.75 0.36
C VAL A 151 -0.87 -4.67 -0.66
N GLY A 152 -1.47 -5.85 -0.84
CA GLY A 152 -0.92 -6.92 -1.66
C GLY A 152 -2.02 -7.84 -2.17
N ARG A 153 -1.78 -8.44 -3.34
CA ARG A 153 -2.66 -9.45 -3.95
C ARG A 153 -1.83 -10.62 -4.47
N GLY A 154 -2.40 -11.81 -4.45
CA GLY A 154 -1.86 -13.04 -5.06
C GLY A 154 -2.92 -13.78 -5.89
N PHE A 155 -2.51 -14.83 -6.59
CA PHE A 155 -3.42 -15.78 -7.24
C PHE A 155 -4.05 -16.74 -6.23
#